data_AF-T0ZKI3-F1
#
_entry.id   AF-T0ZKI3-F1
#
_cell.length_a   1.000
_cell.length_b   1.000
_cell.length_c   1.000
_cell.angle_alpha   90.00
_cell.angle_beta   90.00
_cell.angle_gamma   90.00
#
_symmetry.space_group_name_H-M   'P 1'
#
loop_
_entity.id
_entity.type
_entity.pdbx_description
1 polymer ?
#
loop_
_entity_poly.entity_id
_entity_poly.type
_entity_poly.pdbx_seq_one_letter_code
_entity_poly.pdbx_strand_id
1 'polypeptide(L)'
;GRRERGEVREKVRVVGVGRSAWDSAAFAAELESDPKTAKLAASAEWVRMDYSDTQAYQQLATSQADVSQVVYYLATPPTVFLPILAGLAAAHLNQRGDPSRRVVVEKPFGHDLDSSRELNRQLQEAFSEEQIYRIDHYLAKDTVQNVLAFRFSNAIFEASWNRNLIQSVQITAAEEEGIGTRAGYYDQAGAVRDMVQNHVLQLLALVAMEPPTTFDANDIRKSKLELLRAVQPLDPQTSVRGQYHGYLKENGVAAGSRRETFAAAMLSVENWRW
;
A
#
# COMPACT_ATOMS: atom_id res chain seq x y z
N GLY A 1 -0.37 -35.92 0.91
CA GLY A 1 -1.80 -36.20 0.73
C GLY A 1 -2.54 -34.90 0.52
N ARG A 2 -3.06 -34.68 -0.70
CA ARG A 2 -3.89 -33.52 -1.06
C ARG A 2 -5.14 -33.54 -0.16
N ARG A 3 -5.26 -32.56 0.75
CA ARG A 3 -6.56 -32.15 1.26
C ARG A 3 -7.15 -31.22 0.21
N GLU A 4 -8.12 -31.72 -0.53
CA GLU A 4 -9.08 -30.88 -1.24
C GLU A 4 -9.69 -29.93 -0.20
N ARG A 5 -9.37 -28.64 -0.31
CA ARG A 5 -10.09 -27.60 0.42
C ARG A 5 -11.46 -27.55 -0.23
N GLY A 6 -12.49 -27.95 0.51
CA GLY A 6 -13.87 -27.68 0.12
C GLY A 6 -14.01 -26.18 -0.11
N GLU A 7 -14.08 -25.76 -1.36
CA GLU A 7 -14.50 -24.42 -1.74
C GLU A 7 -15.99 -24.30 -1.39
N VAL A 8 -16.30 -23.92 -0.15
CA VAL A 8 -17.47 -23.06 0.04
C VAL A 8 -17.09 -21.78 -0.71
N ARG A 9 -17.51 -21.67 -1.98
CA ARG A 9 -17.39 -20.42 -2.73
C ARG A 9 -18.31 -19.43 -2.03
N GLU A 10 -17.77 -18.69 -1.07
CA GLU A 10 -18.42 -17.50 -0.56
C GLU A 10 -18.82 -16.67 -1.78
N LYS A 11 -20.10 -16.32 -1.87
CA LYS A 11 -20.60 -15.47 -2.96
C LYS A 11 -19.97 -14.09 -2.78
N VAL A 12 -18.90 -13.81 -3.53
CA VAL A 12 -18.29 -12.49 -3.57
C VAL A 12 -19.16 -11.59 -4.43
N ARG A 13 -19.62 -10.47 -3.86
CA ARG A 13 -20.29 -9.38 -4.58
C ARG A 13 -19.32 -8.23 -4.74
N VAL A 14 -19.27 -7.63 -5.94
CA VAL A 14 -18.35 -6.52 -6.24
C VAL A 14 -19.17 -5.29 -6.58
N VAL A 15 -19.04 -4.24 -5.76
CA VAL A 15 -19.75 -2.98 -5.96
C VAL A 15 -18.73 -1.91 -6.34
N GLY A 16 -18.73 -1.51 -7.61
CA GLY A 16 -18.01 -0.34 -8.09
C GLY A 16 -18.74 0.93 -7.66
N VAL A 17 -18.02 1.90 -7.11
CA VAL A 17 -18.60 3.16 -6.64
C VAL A 17 -17.79 4.31 -7.20
N GLY A 18 -18.44 5.24 -7.89
CA GLY A 18 -17.74 6.39 -8.46
C GLY A 18 -18.67 7.42 -9.11
N ARG A 19 -18.08 8.52 -9.56
CA ARG A 19 -18.84 9.64 -10.16
C ARG A 19 -19.19 9.43 -11.64
N SER A 20 -18.47 8.53 -12.31
CA SER A 20 -18.66 8.19 -13.72
C SER A 20 -20.09 7.73 -13.99
N ALA A 21 -20.61 8.10 -15.16
CA ALA A 21 -21.93 7.68 -15.64
C ALA A 21 -21.89 6.25 -16.20
N TRP A 22 -21.32 5.32 -15.44
CA TRP A 22 -21.40 3.89 -15.73
C TRP A 22 -22.69 3.32 -15.16
N ASP A 23 -23.14 2.21 -15.72
CA ASP A 23 -24.15 1.34 -15.13
C ASP A 23 -23.51 -0.03 -14.81
N SER A 24 -24.27 -0.91 -14.15
CA SER A 24 -23.77 -2.23 -13.77
C SER A 24 -23.39 -3.09 -14.98
N ALA A 25 -24.03 -2.90 -16.13
CA ALA A 25 -23.73 -3.68 -17.34
C ALA A 25 -22.38 -3.27 -17.94
N ALA A 26 -22.12 -1.97 -18.04
CA ALA A 26 -20.84 -1.44 -18.47
C ALA A 26 -19.70 -1.85 -17.51
N PHE A 27 -19.94 -1.79 -16.20
CA PHE A 27 -18.95 -2.22 -15.21
C PHE A 27 -18.67 -3.73 -15.28
N ALA A 28 -19.72 -4.56 -15.44
CA ALA A 28 -19.55 -6.00 -15.63
C ALA A 28 -18.73 -6.32 -16.90
N ALA A 29 -19.03 -5.64 -18.03
CA ALA A 29 -18.29 -5.84 -19.28
C ALA A 29 -16.81 -5.48 -19.15
N GLU A 30 -16.47 -4.41 -18.41
CA GLU A 30 -15.08 -4.07 -18.11
C GLU A 30 -14.39 -5.20 -17.33
N LEU A 31 -15.06 -5.77 -16.33
CA LEU A 31 -14.52 -6.90 -15.55
C LEU A 31 -14.38 -8.18 -16.38
N GLU A 32 -15.27 -8.44 -17.35
CA GLU A 32 -15.20 -9.59 -18.26
C GLU A 32 -14.01 -9.51 -19.22
N SER A 33 -13.55 -8.29 -19.54
CA SER A 33 -12.45 -8.08 -20.48
C SER A 33 -11.10 -8.60 -19.98
N ASP A 34 -10.88 -8.68 -18.65
CA ASP A 34 -9.69 -9.26 -18.04
C ASP A 34 -10.01 -10.67 -17.47
N PRO A 35 -9.34 -11.74 -17.96
CA PRO A 35 -9.50 -13.10 -17.44
C PRO A 35 -9.35 -13.25 -15.92
N LYS A 36 -8.59 -12.35 -15.26
CA LYS A 36 -8.41 -12.38 -13.80
C LYS A 36 -9.67 -11.92 -13.05
N THR A 37 -10.44 -11.03 -13.63
CA THR A 37 -11.63 -10.41 -13.02
C THR A 37 -12.94 -10.95 -13.59
N ALA A 38 -12.93 -11.64 -14.73
CA ALA A 38 -14.14 -12.08 -15.42
C ALA A 38 -15.13 -12.86 -14.54
N LYS A 39 -14.61 -13.67 -13.60
CA LYS A 39 -15.45 -14.42 -12.64
C LYS A 39 -16.28 -13.53 -11.68
N LEU A 40 -15.91 -12.26 -11.53
CA LEU A 40 -16.56 -11.29 -10.66
C LEU A 40 -17.68 -10.52 -11.37
N ALA A 41 -17.70 -10.52 -12.71
CA ALA A 41 -18.66 -9.76 -13.49
C ALA A 41 -20.12 -10.16 -13.21
N ALA A 42 -20.37 -11.44 -12.94
CA ALA A 42 -21.70 -11.96 -12.63
C ALA A 42 -22.32 -11.40 -11.34
N SER A 43 -21.50 -10.82 -10.45
CA SER A 43 -21.93 -10.19 -9.20
C SER A 43 -21.54 -8.71 -9.12
N ALA A 44 -21.23 -8.12 -10.27
CA ALA A 44 -20.80 -6.74 -10.39
C ALA A 44 -22.00 -5.77 -10.39
N GLU A 45 -21.92 -4.77 -9.53
CA GLU A 45 -22.89 -3.68 -9.45
C GLU A 45 -22.16 -2.35 -9.52
N TRP A 46 -22.79 -1.34 -10.12
CA TRP A 46 -22.26 0.02 -10.13
C TRP A 46 -23.20 0.97 -9.37
N VAL A 47 -22.65 1.69 -8.41
CA VAL A 47 -23.33 2.77 -7.70
C VAL A 47 -22.69 4.09 -8.10
N ARG A 48 -23.44 4.90 -8.86
CA ARG A 48 -23.04 6.26 -9.15
C ARG A 48 -23.24 7.12 -7.91
N MET A 49 -22.17 7.69 -7.40
CA MET A 49 -22.19 8.46 -6.16
C MET A 49 -21.13 9.56 -6.18
N ASP A 50 -21.50 10.75 -5.71
CA ASP A 50 -20.52 11.75 -5.28
C ASP A 50 -20.08 11.44 -3.85
N TYR A 51 -18.78 11.49 -3.57
CA TYR A 51 -18.23 11.08 -2.27
C TYR A 51 -18.68 11.99 -1.11
N SER A 52 -19.25 13.16 -1.40
CA SER A 52 -19.84 14.05 -0.39
C SER A 52 -21.35 13.82 -0.15
N ASP A 53 -22.00 12.98 -0.94
CA ASP A 53 -23.44 12.71 -0.85
C ASP A 53 -23.76 11.72 0.28
N THR A 54 -24.18 12.24 1.42
CA THR A 54 -24.54 11.44 2.60
C THR A 54 -25.74 10.53 2.38
N GLN A 55 -26.67 10.88 1.50
CA GLN A 55 -27.86 10.05 1.22
C GLN A 55 -27.47 8.79 0.45
N ALA A 56 -26.52 8.90 -0.48
CA ALA A 56 -26.03 7.75 -1.22
C ALA A 56 -25.35 6.70 -0.31
N TYR A 57 -24.65 7.13 0.75
CA TYR A 57 -24.10 6.20 1.75
C TYR A 57 -25.19 5.45 2.55
N GLN A 58 -26.35 6.05 2.80
CA GLN A 58 -27.47 5.36 3.45
C GLN A 58 -28.09 4.29 2.56
N GLN A 59 -28.17 4.55 1.25
CA GLN A 59 -28.59 3.56 0.26
C GLN A 59 -27.60 2.39 0.20
N LEU A 60 -26.29 2.70 0.22
CA LEU A 60 -25.24 1.71 0.28
C LEU A 60 -25.35 0.84 1.54
N ALA A 61 -25.63 1.44 2.71
CA ALA A 61 -25.86 0.71 3.96
C ALA A 61 -27.03 -0.27 3.88
N THR A 62 -28.13 0.13 3.24
CA THR A 62 -29.29 -0.75 3.04
C THR A 62 -28.92 -1.94 2.16
N SER A 63 -28.12 -1.71 1.12
CA SER A 63 -27.66 -2.77 0.22
C SER A 63 -26.68 -3.77 0.85
N GLN A 64 -26.13 -3.46 2.03
CA GLN A 64 -25.13 -4.28 2.73
C GLN A 64 -25.67 -4.93 4.02
N ALA A 65 -26.97 -4.79 4.29
CA ALA A 65 -27.56 -5.20 5.57
C ALA A 65 -27.43 -6.71 5.85
N ASP A 66 -27.38 -7.54 4.81
CA ASP A 66 -27.25 -9.00 4.87
C ASP A 66 -25.81 -9.51 4.63
N VAL A 67 -24.84 -8.60 4.51
CA VAL A 67 -23.45 -8.93 4.16
C VAL A 67 -22.60 -9.15 5.41
N SER A 68 -22.03 -10.36 5.53
CA SER A 68 -21.24 -10.78 6.69
C SER A 68 -19.84 -10.15 6.76
N GLN A 69 -19.25 -9.78 5.61
CA GLN A 69 -17.91 -9.18 5.53
C GLN A 69 -17.88 -8.13 4.41
N VAL A 70 -17.35 -6.95 4.68
CA VAL A 70 -17.22 -5.86 3.70
C VAL A 70 -15.79 -5.33 3.70
N VAL A 71 -15.23 -5.20 2.49
CA VAL A 71 -13.94 -4.57 2.27
C VAL A 71 -14.15 -3.32 1.42
N TYR A 72 -13.91 -2.15 2.01
CA TYR A 72 -13.93 -0.87 1.32
C TYR A 72 -12.56 -0.62 0.68
N TYR A 73 -12.46 -0.80 -0.64
CA TYR A 73 -11.22 -0.54 -1.37
C TYR A 73 -11.20 0.89 -1.92
N LEU A 74 -10.35 1.75 -1.38
CA LEU A 74 -10.26 3.16 -1.78
C LEU A 74 -9.29 3.29 -2.96
N ALA A 75 -9.71 2.83 -4.14
CA ALA A 75 -9.00 3.00 -5.41
C ALA A 75 -9.24 4.42 -5.98
N THR A 76 -9.02 5.44 -5.16
CA THR A 76 -9.30 6.84 -5.48
C THR A 76 -8.11 7.73 -5.13
N PRO A 77 -8.03 8.97 -5.68
CA PRO A 77 -6.99 9.90 -5.28
C PRO A 77 -7.07 10.25 -3.77
N PRO A 78 -5.95 10.51 -3.09
CA PRO A 78 -5.94 10.84 -1.65
C PRO A 78 -6.83 12.03 -1.26
N THR A 79 -7.01 12.98 -2.18
CA THR A 79 -7.85 14.17 -1.98
C THR A 79 -9.32 13.86 -1.68
N VAL A 80 -9.79 12.66 -2.05
CA VAL A 80 -11.17 12.23 -1.79
C VAL A 80 -11.26 11.17 -0.68
N PHE A 81 -10.16 10.79 -0.01
CA PHE A 81 -10.23 9.84 1.10
C PHE A 81 -11.08 10.38 2.26
N LEU A 82 -10.87 11.65 2.64
CA LEU A 82 -11.59 12.26 3.75
C LEU A 82 -13.11 12.25 3.57
N PRO A 83 -13.71 12.74 2.45
CA PRO A 83 -15.15 12.66 2.27
C PRO A 83 -15.67 11.22 2.26
N ILE A 84 -14.90 10.26 1.70
CA ILE A 84 -15.28 8.84 1.72
C ILE A 84 -15.33 8.29 3.16
N LEU A 85 -14.28 8.51 3.94
CA LEU A 85 -14.21 8.05 5.33
C LEU A 85 -15.31 8.67 6.19
N ALA A 86 -15.58 9.97 6.00
CA ALA A 86 -16.64 10.68 6.69
C ALA A 86 -18.03 10.12 6.32
N GLY A 87 -18.29 9.86 5.04
CA GLY A 87 -19.54 9.27 4.57
C GLY A 87 -19.78 7.86 5.11
N LEU A 88 -18.75 7.01 5.08
CA LEU A 88 -18.80 5.66 5.67
C LEU A 88 -19.09 5.71 7.18
N ALA A 89 -18.45 6.63 7.90
CA ALA A 89 -18.67 6.80 9.33
C ALA A 89 -20.08 7.33 9.65
N ALA A 90 -20.55 8.34 8.91
CA ALA A 90 -21.86 8.94 9.10
C ALA A 90 -23.01 7.96 8.81
N ALA A 91 -22.83 7.02 7.88
CA ALA A 91 -23.79 5.96 7.59
C ALA A 91 -23.60 4.71 8.45
N HIS A 92 -22.70 4.73 9.45
CA HIS A 92 -22.36 3.60 10.32
C HIS A 92 -21.89 2.33 9.55
N LEU A 93 -21.35 2.50 8.35
CA LEU A 93 -20.85 1.43 7.48
C LEU A 93 -19.46 0.91 7.91
N ASN A 94 -18.68 1.76 8.56
CA ASN A 94 -17.35 1.47 9.08
C ASN A 94 -17.35 0.53 10.30
N GLN A 95 -18.41 0.59 11.13
CA GLN A 95 -18.57 -0.18 12.38
C GLN A 95 -17.25 -0.33 13.15
N ARG A 96 -16.70 0.80 13.61
CA ARG A 96 -15.35 0.87 14.20
C ARG A 96 -15.15 -0.18 15.30
N GLY A 97 -14.14 -1.04 15.13
CA GLY A 97 -13.84 -2.18 16.00
C GLY A 97 -14.39 -3.53 15.53
N ASP A 98 -15.24 -3.57 14.50
CA ASP A 98 -15.70 -4.82 13.89
C ASP A 98 -14.73 -5.30 12.79
N PRO A 99 -14.02 -6.43 12.99
CA PRO A 99 -13.10 -6.98 11.99
C PRO A 99 -13.79 -7.46 10.70
N SER A 100 -15.13 -7.47 10.65
CA SER A 100 -15.92 -7.74 9.44
C SER A 100 -15.94 -6.57 8.46
N ARG A 101 -15.63 -5.36 8.92
CA ARG A 101 -15.60 -4.14 8.12
C ARG A 101 -14.16 -3.68 8.02
N ARG A 102 -13.58 -3.74 6.83
CA ARG A 102 -12.17 -3.40 6.59
C ARG A 102 -12.06 -2.33 5.54
N VAL A 103 -11.06 -1.48 5.67
CA VAL A 103 -10.72 -0.47 4.67
C VAL A 103 -9.35 -0.76 4.10
N VAL A 104 -9.24 -0.74 2.78
CA VAL A 104 -7.99 -0.88 2.03
C VAL A 104 -7.68 0.46 1.39
N VAL A 105 -6.49 0.99 1.66
CA VAL A 105 -6.02 2.27 1.14
C VAL A 105 -4.72 2.11 0.38
N GLU A 106 -4.62 2.79 -0.76
CA GLU A 106 -3.45 2.80 -1.63
C GLU A 106 -2.56 4.03 -1.39
N LYS A 107 -1.29 3.93 -1.79
CA LYS A 107 -0.35 5.05 -1.78
C LYS A 107 -0.83 6.17 -2.72
N PRO A 108 -0.49 7.45 -2.44
CA PRO A 108 0.44 7.94 -1.41
C PRO A 108 -0.20 8.13 -0.02
N PHE A 109 0.54 7.78 1.03
CA PHE A 109 0.13 7.94 2.44
C PHE A 109 0.61 9.29 3.03
N GLY A 110 0.28 10.39 2.34
CA GLY A 110 0.87 11.70 2.56
C GLY A 110 2.12 11.96 1.70
N HIS A 111 2.62 13.19 1.75
CA HIS A 111 3.82 13.64 1.01
C HIS A 111 4.98 14.05 1.93
N ASP A 112 4.72 14.09 3.24
CA ASP A 112 5.65 14.35 4.33
C ASP A 112 5.08 13.78 5.64
N LEU A 113 5.79 13.98 6.75
CA LEU A 113 5.40 13.47 8.06
C LEU A 113 4.06 14.02 8.54
N ASP A 114 3.80 15.31 8.36
CA ASP A 114 2.61 15.97 8.90
C ASP A 114 1.35 15.57 8.12
N SER A 115 1.42 15.57 6.78
CA SER A 115 0.34 15.05 5.94
C SER A 115 0.07 13.57 6.17
N SER A 116 1.11 12.77 6.42
CA SER A 116 0.97 11.34 6.74
C SER A 116 0.29 11.12 8.09
N ARG A 117 0.68 11.89 9.13
CA ARG A 117 0.04 11.86 10.44
C ARG A 117 -1.43 12.26 10.38
N GLU A 118 -1.74 13.29 9.60
CA GLU A 118 -3.11 13.76 9.43
C GLU A 118 -3.98 12.71 8.74
N LEU A 119 -3.51 12.11 7.65
CA LEU A 119 -4.20 10.98 7.01
C LEU A 119 -4.40 9.81 7.98
N ASN A 120 -3.37 9.48 8.76
CA ASN A 120 -3.44 8.39 9.73
C ASN A 120 -4.48 8.66 10.83
N ARG A 121 -4.53 9.89 11.34
CA ARG A 121 -5.53 10.33 12.32
C ARG A 121 -6.95 10.15 11.77
N GLN A 122 -7.21 10.65 10.56
CA GLN A 122 -8.50 10.52 9.90
C GLN A 122 -8.93 9.06 9.71
N LEU A 123 -8.00 8.19 9.30
CA LEU A 123 -8.26 6.76 9.20
C LEU A 123 -8.61 6.15 10.55
N GLN A 124 -7.88 6.48 11.61
CA GLN A 124 -8.09 5.92 12.96
C GLN A 124 -9.34 6.45 13.68
N GLU A 125 -9.84 7.62 13.25
CA GLU A 125 -11.15 8.15 13.66
C GLU A 125 -12.29 7.34 13.03
N ALA A 126 -12.16 6.95 11.77
CA ALA A 126 -13.16 6.15 11.07
C ALA A 126 -13.06 4.64 11.38
N PHE A 127 -11.87 4.08 11.53
CA PHE A 127 -11.63 2.65 11.67
C PHE A 127 -10.64 2.35 12.80
N SER A 128 -10.69 1.17 13.42
CA SER A 128 -9.63 0.72 14.31
C SER A 128 -8.42 0.25 13.50
N GLU A 129 -7.23 0.19 14.11
CA GLU A 129 -6.00 -0.14 13.36
C GLU A 129 -6.06 -1.53 12.71
N GLU A 130 -6.76 -2.48 13.32
CA GLU A 130 -6.97 -3.84 12.80
C GLU A 130 -7.86 -3.89 11.56
N GLN A 131 -8.68 -2.86 11.35
CA GLN A 131 -9.56 -2.72 10.18
C GLN A 131 -8.85 -2.03 9.01
N ILE A 132 -7.69 -1.39 9.22
CA ILE A 132 -7.02 -0.55 8.23
C ILE A 132 -5.90 -1.33 7.54
N TYR A 133 -6.02 -1.50 6.23
CA TYR A 133 -5.05 -2.19 5.39
C TYR A 133 -4.41 -1.19 4.43
N ARG A 134 -3.18 -0.79 4.73
CA ARG A 134 -2.36 0.09 3.88
C ARG A 134 -1.56 -0.76 2.91
N ILE A 135 -1.80 -0.58 1.61
CA ILE A 135 -1.17 -1.41 0.59
C ILE A 135 0.23 -0.91 0.26
N ASP A 136 1.18 -1.84 0.32
CA ASP A 136 2.45 -1.78 -0.36
C ASP A 136 2.60 -3.07 -1.17
N HIS A 137 2.42 -2.97 -2.49
CA HIS A 137 2.38 -4.14 -3.37
C HIS A 137 3.72 -4.90 -3.44
N TYR A 138 4.85 -4.31 -3.01
CA TYR A 138 6.12 -5.05 -2.94
C TYR A 138 6.07 -6.16 -1.89
N LEU A 139 5.31 -5.97 -0.81
CA LEU A 139 5.16 -6.97 0.26
C LEU A 139 4.42 -8.24 -0.20
N ALA A 140 3.70 -8.17 -1.33
CA ALA A 140 3.00 -9.31 -1.91
C ALA A 140 3.89 -10.13 -2.88
N LYS A 141 5.11 -9.68 -3.19
CA LYS A 141 6.02 -10.41 -4.07
C LYS A 141 6.59 -11.63 -3.35
N ASP A 142 6.53 -12.80 -3.98
CA ASP A 142 7.00 -14.08 -3.39
C ASP A 142 8.44 -13.99 -2.87
N THR A 143 9.33 -13.33 -3.62
CA THR A 143 10.73 -13.15 -3.23
C THR A 143 10.89 -12.30 -1.97
N VAL A 144 10.02 -11.30 -1.76
CA VAL A 144 10.02 -10.46 -0.56
C VAL A 144 9.50 -11.23 0.64
N GLN A 145 8.45 -12.04 0.48
CA GLN A 145 7.93 -12.89 1.56
C GLN A 145 8.94 -13.97 1.97
N ASN A 146 9.69 -14.51 1.01
CA ASN A 146 10.71 -15.52 1.25
C ASN A 146 11.91 -15.00 2.06
N VAL A 147 12.13 -13.69 2.20
CA VAL A 147 13.19 -13.13 3.05
C VAL A 147 13.08 -13.63 4.49
N LEU A 148 11.85 -13.72 5.03
CA LEU A 148 11.63 -14.16 6.41
C LEU A 148 11.99 -15.64 6.60
N ALA A 149 11.56 -16.50 5.67
CA ALA A 149 11.90 -17.92 5.68
C ALA A 149 13.41 -18.12 5.50
N PHE A 150 14.03 -17.37 4.59
CA PHE A 150 15.46 -17.44 4.34
C PHE A 150 16.27 -17.10 5.59
N ARG A 151 15.94 -16.01 6.28
CA ARG A 151 16.66 -15.57 7.49
C ARG A 151 16.41 -16.49 8.68
N PHE A 152 15.15 -16.74 9.01
CA PHE A 152 14.80 -17.30 10.31
C PHE A 152 14.54 -18.82 10.30
N SER A 153 14.48 -19.45 9.12
CA SER A 153 14.38 -20.92 9.03
C SER A 153 15.72 -21.61 8.76
N ASN A 154 16.82 -20.85 8.67
CA ASN A 154 18.15 -21.38 8.34
C ASN A 154 19.20 -20.89 9.35
N ALA A 155 19.64 -21.78 10.24
CA ALA A 155 20.57 -21.44 11.32
C ALA A 155 21.91 -20.84 10.84
N ILE A 156 22.41 -21.29 9.68
CA ILE A 156 23.67 -20.80 9.10
C ILE A 156 23.57 -19.32 8.72
N PHE A 157 22.43 -18.91 8.13
CA PHE A 157 22.24 -17.53 7.71
C PHE A 157 22.02 -16.62 8.92
N GLU A 158 21.17 -17.00 9.87
CA GLU A 158 20.91 -16.16 11.05
C GLU A 158 22.17 -15.90 11.88
N ALA A 159 23.03 -16.92 12.07
CA ALA A 159 24.31 -16.76 12.77
C ALA A 159 25.26 -15.75 12.09
N SER A 160 25.14 -15.62 10.77
CA SER A 160 25.98 -14.73 9.95
C SER A 160 25.33 -13.37 9.68
N TRP A 161 24.09 -13.15 10.12
CA TRP A 161 23.28 -11.99 9.74
C TRP A 161 23.47 -10.79 10.68
N ASN A 162 24.70 -10.31 10.83
CA ASN A 162 25.04 -9.22 11.74
C ASN A 162 26.33 -8.49 11.33
N ARG A 163 26.60 -7.35 11.98
CA ARG A 163 27.75 -6.46 11.76
C ARG A 163 29.14 -7.09 11.84
N ASN A 164 29.30 -8.26 12.45
CA ASN A 164 30.60 -8.92 12.51
C ASN A 164 30.96 -9.63 11.19
N LEU A 165 29.94 -9.99 10.39
CA LEU A 165 30.11 -10.82 9.18
C LEU A 165 29.55 -10.15 7.92
N ILE A 166 28.65 -9.17 8.06
CA ILE A 166 28.12 -8.39 6.95
C ILE A 166 28.83 -7.04 6.90
N GLN A 167 29.55 -6.79 5.81
CA GLN A 167 30.17 -5.50 5.54
C GLN A 167 29.14 -4.42 5.13
N SER A 168 28.20 -4.79 4.25
CA SER A 168 27.15 -3.88 3.78
C SER A 168 25.97 -4.65 3.20
N VAL A 169 24.80 -4.01 3.18
CA VAL A 169 23.60 -4.48 2.50
C VAL A 169 23.25 -3.48 1.41
N GLN A 170 23.01 -3.96 0.19
CA GLN A 170 22.60 -3.13 -0.94
C GLN A 170 21.19 -3.51 -1.37
N ILE A 171 20.30 -2.53 -1.45
CA ILE A 171 18.94 -2.71 -1.95
C ILE A 171 18.80 -1.87 -3.21
N THR A 172 18.59 -2.56 -4.34
CA THR A 172 18.44 -1.94 -5.65
C THR A 172 17.01 -2.15 -6.15
N ALA A 173 16.32 -1.04 -6.46
CA ALA A 173 15.08 -1.05 -7.21
C ALA A 173 15.33 -0.29 -8.52
N ALA A 174 15.36 -1.02 -9.63
CA ALA A 174 15.63 -0.48 -10.96
C ALA A 174 14.48 -0.83 -11.90
N GLU A 175 14.14 0.12 -12.77
CA GLU A 175 13.11 -0.01 -13.81
C GLU A 175 13.77 0.38 -15.14
N GLU A 176 13.47 -0.38 -16.20
CA GLU A 176 13.95 -0.07 -17.55
C GLU A 176 13.07 0.98 -18.25
N GLU A 177 11.80 1.06 -17.85
CA GLU A 177 10.81 1.93 -18.46
C GLU A 177 10.99 3.40 -18.01
N GLY A 178 10.73 4.32 -18.94
CA GLY A 178 10.61 5.75 -18.64
C GLY A 178 9.31 6.06 -17.88
N ILE A 179 9.09 7.33 -17.55
CA ILE A 179 7.96 7.68 -16.68
C ILE A 179 6.58 7.57 -17.37
N GLY A 180 6.57 7.73 -18.71
CA GLY A 180 5.40 7.57 -19.55
C GLY A 180 4.20 8.38 -19.05
N THR A 181 3.04 7.73 -18.95
CA THR A 181 1.75 8.37 -18.61
C THR A 181 1.67 8.90 -17.17
N ARG A 182 2.62 8.54 -16.30
CA ARG A 182 2.65 8.97 -14.89
C ARG A 182 3.39 10.30 -14.67
N ALA A 183 3.89 10.92 -15.73
CA ALA A 183 4.72 12.13 -15.69
C ALA A 183 4.20 13.22 -14.73
N GLY A 184 2.94 13.64 -14.87
CA GLY A 184 2.38 14.74 -14.07
C GLY A 184 2.29 14.45 -12.56
N TYR A 185 2.05 13.19 -12.18
CA TYR A 185 2.09 12.76 -10.77
C TYR A 185 3.53 12.64 -10.28
N TYR A 186 4.37 11.99 -11.06
CA TYR A 186 5.74 11.68 -10.65
C TYR A 186 6.60 12.93 -10.50
N ASP A 187 6.33 13.97 -11.29
CA ASP A 187 7.01 15.27 -11.19
C ASP A 187 6.71 16.00 -9.87
N GLN A 188 5.73 15.53 -9.09
CA GLN A 188 5.47 15.98 -7.73
C GLN A 188 6.06 15.03 -6.67
N ALA A 189 6.11 13.72 -6.95
CA ALA A 189 6.57 12.70 -6.02
C ALA A 189 8.09 12.54 -6.00
N GLY A 190 8.68 12.19 -7.14
CA GLY A 190 10.09 11.79 -7.31
C GLY A 190 10.41 10.40 -6.80
N ALA A 191 11.59 9.89 -7.18
CA ALA A 191 12.03 8.54 -6.82
C ALA A 191 12.06 8.29 -5.30
N VAL A 192 12.37 9.33 -4.50
CA VAL A 192 12.45 9.18 -3.04
C VAL A 192 11.08 8.82 -2.45
N ARG A 193 10.01 9.49 -2.88
CA ARG A 193 8.66 9.20 -2.35
C ARG A 193 8.01 8.01 -3.05
N ASP A 194 8.24 7.85 -4.35
CA ASP A 194 7.56 6.81 -5.12
C ASP A 194 8.09 5.40 -4.80
N MET A 195 9.40 5.29 -4.50
CA MET A 195 10.11 4.02 -4.31
C MET A 195 10.84 3.89 -2.98
N VAL A 196 11.63 4.90 -2.58
CA VAL A 196 12.52 4.77 -1.41
C VAL A 196 11.71 4.70 -0.12
N GLN A 197 10.80 5.66 0.08
CA GLN A 197 10.04 5.83 1.32
C GLN A 197 9.11 4.64 1.64
N ASN A 198 8.65 3.91 0.63
CA ASN A 198 7.74 2.77 0.79
C ASN A 198 8.49 1.45 0.58
N HIS A 199 8.60 0.98 -0.66
CA HIS A 199 9.06 -0.33 -1.08
C HIS A 199 10.46 -0.65 -0.56
N VAL A 200 11.41 0.27 -0.71
CA VAL A 200 12.80 0.05 -0.27
C VAL A 200 12.89 0.02 1.25
N LEU A 201 12.22 0.94 1.96
CA LEU A 201 12.20 0.92 3.42
C LEU A 201 11.48 -0.30 4.00
N GLN A 202 10.41 -0.78 3.34
CA GLN A 202 9.75 -2.02 3.72
C GLN A 202 10.66 -3.24 3.55
N LEU A 203 11.41 -3.31 2.45
CA LEU A 203 12.38 -4.37 2.22
C LEU A 203 13.54 -4.30 3.21
N LEU A 204 14.07 -3.09 3.48
CA LEU A 204 15.07 -2.87 4.53
C LEU A 204 14.59 -3.41 5.87
N ALA A 205 13.36 -3.09 6.27
CA ALA A 205 12.80 -3.56 7.53
C ALA A 205 12.76 -5.09 7.60
N LEU A 206 12.33 -5.78 6.54
CA LEU A 206 12.31 -7.24 6.51
C LEU A 206 13.71 -7.86 6.50
N VAL A 207 14.65 -7.23 5.79
CA VAL A 207 16.04 -7.69 5.65
C VAL A 207 16.82 -7.53 6.95
N ALA A 208 16.59 -6.47 7.72
CA ALA A 208 17.46 -6.12 8.83
C ALA A 208 16.81 -6.26 10.23
N MET A 209 15.49 -6.47 10.34
CA MET A 209 14.83 -6.54 11.66
C MET A 209 15.32 -7.72 12.50
N GLU A 210 15.15 -7.65 13.81
CA GLU A 210 15.37 -8.80 14.69
C GLU A 210 14.38 -9.94 14.42
N PRO A 211 14.75 -11.20 14.74
CA PRO A 211 13.81 -12.32 14.76
C PRO A 211 12.59 -11.97 15.60
N PRO A 212 11.36 -12.07 15.05
CA PRO A 212 10.17 -11.81 15.83
C PRO A 212 9.94 -12.95 16.83
N THR A 213 9.21 -12.67 17.93
CA THR A 213 8.89 -13.68 18.94
C THR A 213 8.06 -14.83 18.35
N THR A 214 7.09 -14.47 17.50
CA THR A 214 6.33 -15.41 16.67
C THR A 214 6.22 -14.87 15.24
N PHE A 215 5.70 -15.67 14.32
CA PHE A 215 5.39 -15.22 12.96
C PHE A 215 4.00 -14.57 12.85
N ASP A 216 3.36 -14.24 13.98
CA ASP A 216 2.11 -13.49 13.97
C ASP A 216 2.33 -12.07 13.45
N ALA A 217 1.31 -11.53 12.77
CA ALA A 217 1.41 -10.24 12.08
C ALA A 217 1.86 -9.10 13.00
N ASN A 218 1.45 -9.10 14.26
CA ASN A 218 1.80 -8.05 15.22
C ASN A 218 3.26 -8.14 15.67
N ASP A 219 3.81 -9.33 15.88
CA ASP A 219 5.21 -9.51 16.26
C ASP A 219 6.14 -9.11 15.10
N ILE A 220 5.78 -9.49 13.87
CA ILE A 220 6.51 -9.04 12.67
C ILE A 220 6.47 -7.51 12.55
N ARG A 221 5.30 -6.89 12.71
CA ARG A 221 5.17 -5.42 12.68
C ARG A 221 6.02 -4.75 13.76
N LYS A 222 6.06 -5.32 14.96
CA LYS A 222 6.87 -4.83 16.07
C LYS A 222 8.36 -4.86 15.73
N SER A 223 8.89 -5.98 15.26
CA SER A 223 10.30 -6.10 14.85
C SER A 223 10.66 -5.12 13.73
N LYS A 224 9.79 -4.94 12.74
CA LYS A 224 9.96 -3.94 11.68
C LYS A 224 10.01 -2.51 12.25
N LEU A 225 9.10 -2.18 13.17
CA LEU A 225 9.05 -0.86 13.79
C LEU A 225 10.28 -0.57 14.65
N GLU A 226 10.73 -1.55 15.42
CA GLU A 226 11.93 -1.44 16.26
C GLU A 226 13.17 -1.18 15.40
N LEU A 227 13.30 -1.85 14.26
CA LEU A 227 14.34 -1.52 13.29
C LEU A 227 14.20 -0.10 12.75
N LEU A 228 13.02 0.28 12.25
CA LEU A 228 12.84 1.60 11.62
C LEU A 228 13.09 2.76 12.58
N ARG A 229 12.89 2.55 13.89
CA ARG A 229 13.24 3.52 14.94
C ARG A 229 14.75 3.71 15.11
N ALA A 230 15.55 2.69 14.77
CA ALA A 230 17.01 2.74 14.82
C ALA A 230 17.64 3.31 13.53
N VAL A 231 16.86 3.48 12.47
CA VAL A 231 17.33 4.08 11.21
C VAL A 231 17.59 5.58 11.43
N GLN A 232 18.81 6.02 11.13
CA GLN A 232 19.14 7.45 11.15
C GLN A 232 18.49 8.17 9.96
N PRO A 233 18.03 9.43 10.14
CA PRO A 233 17.57 10.25 9.03
C PRO A 233 18.62 10.35 7.93
N LEU A 234 18.18 10.30 6.68
CA LEU A 234 19.06 10.49 5.52
C LEU A 234 19.66 11.89 5.53
N ASP A 235 20.98 11.98 5.38
CA ASP A 235 21.68 13.23 5.15
C ASP A 235 21.64 13.58 3.64
N PRO A 236 20.98 14.67 3.24
CA PRO A 236 20.94 15.09 1.84
C PRO A 236 22.31 15.40 1.23
N GLN A 237 23.34 15.71 2.03
CA GLN A 237 24.68 16.03 1.55
C GLN A 237 25.45 14.79 1.09
N THR A 238 25.16 13.65 1.68
CA THR A 238 25.76 12.35 1.33
C THR A 238 24.86 11.49 0.45
N SER A 239 23.69 12.02 0.08
CA SER A 239 22.73 11.39 -0.83
C SER A 239 22.93 11.87 -2.27
N VAL A 240 22.74 10.97 -3.22
CA VAL A 240 22.81 11.25 -4.66
C VAL A 240 21.41 11.29 -5.22
N ARG A 241 21.12 12.33 -6.01
CA ARG A 241 19.92 12.43 -6.84
C ARG A 241 20.31 12.59 -8.29
N GLY A 242 19.61 11.88 -9.17
CA GLY A 242 19.80 11.94 -10.61
C GLY A 242 18.47 12.18 -11.33
N GLN A 243 18.57 12.64 -12.57
CA GLN A 243 17.46 12.76 -13.50
C GLN A 243 17.93 12.17 -14.83
N TYR A 244 17.18 11.21 -15.38
CA TYR A 244 17.57 10.59 -16.65
C TYR A 244 17.46 11.59 -17.81
N HIS A 245 18.30 11.39 -18.83
CA HIS A 245 18.32 12.25 -20.01
C HIS A 245 17.00 12.17 -20.77
N GLY A 246 16.37 13.31 -21.01
CA GLY A 246 15.10 13.38 -21.74
C GLY A 246 13.87 13.54 -20.85
N TYR A 247 13.99 13.42 -19.52
CA TYR A 247 12.86 13.61 -18.59
C TYR A 247 12.12 14.95 -18.80
N LEU A 248 12.84 16.05 -19.03
CA LEU A 248 12.24 17.36 -19.29
C LEU A 248 11.48 17.47 -20.63
N LYS A 249 11.57 16.46 -21.50
CA LYS A 249 10.83 16.38 -22.77
C LYS A 249 9.54 15.57 -22.63
N GLU A 250 9.32 14.91 -21.49
CA GLU A 250 8.13 14.11 -21.23
C GLU A 250 6.89 14.99 -21.12
N ASN A 251 5.78 14.54 -21.72
CA ASN A 251 4.54 15.29 -21.68
C ASN A 251 3.97 15.27 -20.24
N GLY A 252 3.80 16.46 -19.65
CA GLY A 252 3.32 16.62 -18.27
C GLY A 252 4.42 16.90 -17.24
N VAL A 253 5.70 16.95 -17.65
CA VAL A 253 6.80 17.44 -16.80
C VAL A 253 6.97 18.95 -16.94
N ALA A 254 7.17 19.65 -15.82
CA ALA A 254 7.39 21.09 -15.86
C ALA A 254 8.72 21.45 -16.52
N ALA A 255 8.75 22.52 -17.32
CA ALA A 255 9.98 23.03 -17.92
C ALA A 255 10.99 23.40 -16.82
N GLY A 256 12.16 22.74 -16.84
CA GLY A 256 13.20 22.93 -15.81
C GLY A 256 12.95 22.22 -14.49
N SER A 257 12.04 21.23 -14.44
CA SER A 257 11.83 20.41 -13.25
C SER A 257 13.14 19.84 -12.70
N ARG A 258 13.32 19.96 -11.39
CA ARG A 258 14.44 19.38 -10.65
C ARG A 258 14.08 18.06 -9.97
N ARG A 259 12.95 17.45 -10.33
CA ARG A 259 12.50 16.21 -9.71
C ARG A 259 13.45 15.07 -10.05
N GLU A 260 13.84 14.31 -9.02
CA GLU A 260 14.72 13.17 -9.19
C GLU A 260 13.97 11.95 -9.74
N THR A 261 14.57 11.31 -10.73
CA THR A 261 14.14 10.01 -11.27
C THR A 261 15.08 8.88 -10.82
N PHE A 262 16.14 9.23 -10.10
CA PHE A 262 17.08 8.33 -9.48
C PHE A 262 17.46 8.88 -8.10
N ALA A 263 17.55 8.00 -7.11
CA ALA A 263 18.06 8.34 -5.80
C ALA A 263 18.93 7.20 -5.27
N ALA A 264 20.06 7.54 -4.65
CA ALA A 264 20.89 6.62 -3.90
C ALA A 264 21.33 7.31 -2.61
N ALA A 265 21.33 6.57 -1.51
CA ALA A 265 21.76 7.08 -0.22
C ALA A 265 22.31 5.94 0.64
N MET A 266 23.18 6.30 1.58
CA MET A 266 23.65 5.39 2.61
C MET A 266 22.80 5.59 3.87
N LEU A 267 22.30 4.49 4.43
CA LEU A 267 21.51 4.47 5.66
C LEU A 267 22.33 3.78 6.75
N SER A 268 22.31 4.34 7.95
CA SER A 268 22.83 3.69 9.16
C SER A 268 21.68 3.23 10.04
N VAL A 269 21.77 1.99 10.54
CA VAL A 269 20.83 1.42 11.52
C VAL A 269 21.57 1.27 12.82
N GLU A 270 21.26 2.13 13.79
CA GLU A 270 21.98 2.22 15.06
C GLU A 270 21.35 1.30 16.11
N ASN A 271 21.63 0.00 16.02
CA ASN A 271 21.20 -0.98 17.03
C ASN A 271 22.32 -1.98 17.37
N TRP A 272 21.99 -3.11 18.01
CA TRP A 272 23.00 -4.10 18.38
C TRP A 272 23.41 -5.02 17.22
N ARG A 273 22.55 -5.22 16.23
CA ARG A 273 22.85 -6.14 15.12
C ARG A 273 23.61 -5.46 13.99
N TRP A 274 23.25 -4.23 13.70
CA TRP A 274 23.83 -3.37 12.67
C TRP A 274 24.71 -2.31 13.31
#